data_AF-E4WYB8-F1
#
_entry.id   AF-E4WYB8-F1
#
_cell.length_a   1.000
_cell.length_b   1.000
_cell.length_c   1.000
_cell.angle_alpha   90.00
_cell.angle_beta   90.00
_cell.angle_gamma   90.00
#
_symmetry.space_group_name_H-M   'P 1'
#
loop_
_entity.id
_entity.type
_entity.pdbx_description
1 polymer ?
#
loop_
_entity_poly.entity_id
_entity_poly.type
_entity_poly.pdbx_seq_one_letter_code
_entity_poly.pdbx_strand_id
1 'polypeptide(L)'
;MSDRNGEVMILSVPEQVTSPVPPGPAGESGSLTSLQSGLSREAFYENGDNEAKRESAIEEFQAALDSKTSLLTKSYGLQNKLSENFKRKRGSGGLIQIESVEEIEVQYKTSMQKVDELTMKLKKVGSDCKTDLEMFLDRCEEKRVSVNGDYERVLDKKRKISQSCIVPRSGRPVTSKDVADLEEQERKKDEELERARLDNIKHKAKLEKSELLLEEKEQVIEGLNLIDFEQLKIENQTYHEKIDERNEDLQKLHKKIERTVQILTHMKEKLEFVSIENQAKKLQLDKAEAELQCQRDELNRLKQQRERTRNSGAKLHKNMGLYGKEGLLFDFEEQIDRSEEMKKTVAALKARHAALKKDNAELNAKIAPKSSTNSTRVKSAIKF
;
A
#
# COMPACT_ATOMS: atom_id res chain seq x y z
N MET A 1 -23.69 6.39 22.37
CA MET A 1 -24.06 7.69 21.79
C MET A 1 -23.06 8.00 20.69
N SER A 2 -23.33 7.88 19.41
CA SER A 2 -24.57 7.58 18.71
C SER A 2 -24.20 7.00 17.36
N ASP A 3 -24.88 5.91 16.99
CA ASP A 3 -24.89 5.31 15.67
C ASP A 3 -25.33 6.33 14.61
N ARG A 4 -24.70 6.31 13.43
CA ARG A 4 -25.37 6.72 12.18
C ARG A 4 -24.98 5.79 11.04
N ASN A 5 -25.94 4.91 10.77
CA ASN A 5 -26.13 4.00 9.67
C ASN A 5 -25.68 4.54 8.31
N GLY A 6 -25.00 3.68 7.55
CA GLY A 6 -24.81 3.83 6.12
C GLY A 6 -26.11 3.51 5.38
N GLU A 7 -26.62 4.51 4.66
CA GLU A 7 -27.82 4.41 3.84
C GLU A 7 -27.40 4.06 2.41
N VAL A 8 -27.61 2.81 2.01
CA VAL A 8 -27.41 2.34 0.63
C VAL A 8 -28.61 2.83 -0.18
N MET A 9 -28.40 3.84 -1.03
CA MET A 9 -29.40 4.24 -2.03
C MET A 9 -29.51 3.13 -3.09
N ILE A 10 -30.56 2.31 -2.95
CA ILE A 10 -31.04 1.41 -3.99
C ILE A 10 -31.80 2.27 -5.01
N LEU A 11 -31.18 2.54 -6.16
CA LEU A 11 -31.87 3.15 -7.31
C LEU A 11 -32.93 2.17 -7.82
N SER A 12 -34.18 2.58 -7.66
CA SER A 12 -35.38 1.87 -8.11
C SER A 12 -35.39 1.74 -9.64
N VAL A 13 -35.62 0.52 -10.10
CA VAL A 13 -35.89 0.18 -11.51
C VAL A 13 -37.34 0.58 -11.82
N PRO A 14 -37.63 1.33 -12.91
CA PRO A 14 -39.01 1.64 -13.26
C PRO A 14 -39.75 0.41 -13.82
N GLU A 15 -41.01 0.32 -13.42
CA GLU A 15 -41.98 -0.73 -13.71
C GLU A 15 -42.05 -1.13 -15.18
N GLN A 16 -41.96 -2.44 -15.45
CA GLN A 16 -42.46 -3.02 -16.69
C GLN A 16 -43.96 -3.27 -16.57
N VAL A 17 -44.70 -2.60 -17.44
CA VAL A 17 -46.14 -2.79 -17.68
C VAL A 17 -46.38 -4.26 -18.06
N THR A 18 -47.11 -4.97 -17.19
CA THR A 18 -47.62 -6.31 -17.45
C THR A 18 -48.96 -6.20 -18.18
N SER A 19 -49.16 -7.03 -19.21
CA SER A 19 -50.45 -7.26 -19.85
C SER A 19 -50.72 -8.76 -19.90
N PRO A 20 -51.98 -9.22 -19.73
CA PRO A 20 -52.29 -10.52 -19.18
C PRO A 20 -52.42 -11.62 -20.25
N VAL A 21 -52.02 -12.83 -19.87
CA VAL A 21 -52.24 -14.07 -20.63
C VAL A 21 -53.56 -14.70 -20.17
N PRO A 22 -54.52 -15.00 -21.07
CA PRO A 22 -55.72 -15.75 -20.70
C PRO A 22 -55.48 -17.28 -20.77
N PRO A 23 -56.26 -18.07 -20.01
CA PRO A 23 -55.99 -19.47 -19.73
C PRO A 23 -56.55 -20.40 -20.81
N GLY A 24 -55.86 -21.52 -21.04
CA GLY A 24 -56.38 -22.64 -21.83
C GLY A 24 -57.31 -23.54 -21.01
N PRO A 25 -58.24 -24.27 -21.65
CA PRO A 25 -58.98 -25.33 -20.98
C PRO A 25 -58.46 -26.72 -21.34
N ALA A 26 -58.45 -27.58 -20.31
CA ALA A 26 -58.26 -29.02 -20.35
C ALA A 26 -59.61 -29.74 -20.19
N GLY A 27 -59.66 -30.99 -20.68
CA GLY A 27 -60.51 -32.08 -20.16
C GLY A 27 -61.93 -32.18 -20.75
N GLU A 28 -62.21 -33.23 -21.54
CA GLU A 28 -63.01 -34.41 -21.15
C GLU A 28 -64.54 -34.19 -21.33
N SER A 29 -65.41 -35.12 -21.70
CA SER A 29 -65.40 -36.49 -22.22
C SER A 29 -66.88 -36.86 -22.51
N GLY A 30 -67.15 -37.90 -23.33
CA GLY A 30 -68.46 -38.57 -23.45
C GLY A 30 -69.19 -38.35 -24.79
N SER A 31 -69.14 -39.26 -25.77
CA SER A 31 -69.84 -40.56 -25.89
C SER A 31 -71.16 -40.50 -26.69
N LEU A 32 -71.04 -40.91 -27.98
CA LEU A 32 -71.92 -41.82 -28.74
C LEU A 32 -73.44 -41.64 -28.74
N THR A 33 -73.98 -41.31 -29.91
CA THR A 33 -74.81 -42.17 -30.80
C THR A 33 -75.35 -41.27 -31.94
N SER A 34 -75.19 -41.60 -33.22
CA SER A 34 -76.12 -42.43 -33.98
C SER A 34 -75.66 -42.40 -35.45
N LEU A 35 -75.77 -43.53 -36.14
CA LEU A 35 -75.75 -43.70 -37.60
C LEU A 35 -76.68 -42.66 -38.26
N GLN A 36 -76.52 -42.21 -39.51
CA GLN A 36 -76.25 -42.98 -40.72
C GLN A 36 -76.07 -42.01 -41.91
N SER A 37 -75.34 -42.47 -42.93
CA SER A 37 -75.51 -42.16 -44.37
C SER A 37 -75.26 -40.74 -44.89
N GLY A 38 -74.42 -40.69 -45.93
CA GLY A 38 -74.64 -39.79 -47.07
C GLY A 38 -73.55 -38.77 -47.29
N LEU A 39 -72.58 -39.16 -48.13
CA LEU A 39 -72.03 -38.34 -49.22
C LEU A 39 -71.77 -36.85 -48.91
N SER A 40 -70.50 -36.47 -48.76
CA SER A 40 -69.90 -35.51 -49.70
C SER A 40 -68.38 -35.53 -49.62
N ARG A 41 -67.81 -35.83 -50.78
CA ARG A 41 -66.41 -35.90 -51.16
C ARG A 41 -65.84 -34.48 -51.33
N GLU A 42 -65.99 -33.63 -50.31
CA GLU A 42 -65.53 -32.22 -50.35
C GLU A 42 -64.69 -31.83 -49.12
N ALA A 43 -64.74 -32.58 -48.01
CA ALA A 43 -63.96 -32.28 -46.80
C ALA A 43 -62.50 -32.81 -46.81
N PHE A 44 -62.08 -33.50 -47.86
CA PHE A 44 -60.72 -34.07 -47.95
C PHE A 44 -59.69 -33.14 -48.61
N TYR A 45 -60.15 -32.05 -49.24
CA TYR A 45 -59.27 -31.08 -49.91
C TYR A 45 -59.07 -29.78 -49.11
N GLU A 46 -59.91 -29.47 -48.11
CA GLU A 46 -59.72 -28.27 -47.26
C GLU A 46 -58.77 -28.49 -46.07
N ASN A 47 -58.62 -29.73 -45.58
CA ASN A 47 -57.72 -30.01 -44.45
C ASN A 47 -56.25 -30.00 -44.88
N GLY A 48 -55.92 -30.52 -46.07
CA GLY A 48 -54.54 -30.49 -46.59
C GLY A 48 -54.04 -29.08 -46.90
N ASP A 49 -54.90 -28.21 -47.44
CA ASP A 49 -54.58 -26.80 -47.69
C ASP A 49 -54.41 -26.00 -46.39
N ASN A 50 -55.21 -26.29 -45.35
CA ASN A 50 -55.08 -25.65 -44.05
C ASN A 50 -53.87 -26.17 -43.25
N GLU A 51 -53.52 -27.45 -43.41
CA GLU A 51 -52.35 -28.07 -42.78
C GLU A 51 -51.05 -27.59 -43.45
N ALA A 52 -51.01 -27.49 -44.78
CA ALA A 52 -49.90 -26.90 -45.52
C ALA A 52 -49.72 -25.39 -45.23
N LYS A 53 -50.82 -24.63 -45.11
CA LYS A 53 -50.75 -23.21 -44.66
C LYS A 53 -50.27 -23.08 -43.23
N ARG A 54 -50.65 -24.02 -42.35
CA ARG A 54 -50.18 -24.07 -40.96
C ARG A 54 -48.70 -24.42 -40.87
N GLU A 55 -48.22 -25.38 -41.66
CA GLU A 55 -46.80 -25.73 -41.76
C GLU A 55 -45.99 -24.57 -42.32
N SER A 56 -46.43 -23.94 -43.41
CA SER A 56 -45.79 -22.74 -43.97
C SER A 56 -45.75 -21.57 -42.96
N ALA A 57 -46.80 -21.35 -42.18
CA ALA A 57 -46.81 -20.32 -41.13
C ALA A 57 -45.88 -20.67 -39.96
N ILE A 58 -45.71 -21.96 -39.64
CA ILE A 58 -44.76 -22.42 -38.62
C ILE A 58 -43.32 -22.23 -39.10
N GLU A 59 -43.04 -22.54 -40.36
CA GLU A 59 -41.71 -22.31 -40.97
C GLU A 59 -41.36 -20.82 -41.02
N GLU A 60 -42.31 -19.96 -41.42
CA GLU A 60 -42.11 -18.51 -41.39
C GLU A 60 -41.86 -17.99 -39.96
N PHE A 61 -42.58 -18.53 -38.97
CA PHE A 61 -42.38 -18.16 -37.57
C PHE A 61 -41.02 -18.63 -37.03
N GLN A 62 -40.60 -19.84 -37.41
CA GLN A 62 -39.27 -20.36 -37.06
C GLN A 62 -38.16 -19.53 -37.73
N ALA A 63 -38.30 -19.20 -39.00
CA ALA A 63 -37.37 -18.31 -39.71
C ALA A 63 -37.31 -16.91 -39.08
N ALA A 64 -38.45 -16.37 -38.62
CA ALA A 64 -38.50 -15.10 -37.90
C ALA A 64 -37.84 -15.19 -36.52
N LEU A 65 -37.98 -16.31 -35.80
CA LEU A 65 -37.27 -16.56 -34.54
C LEU A 65 -35.76 -16.67 -34.76
N ASP A 66 -35.30 -17.36 -35.79
CA ASP A 66 -33.88 -17.48 -36.14
C ASP A 66 -33.27 -16.14 -36.56
N SER A 67 -34.04 -15.33 -37.31
CA SER A 67 -33.66 -13.96 -37.63
C SER A 67 -33.55 -13.11 -36.35
N LYS A 68 -34.51 -13.23 -35.44
CA LYS A 68 -34.49 -12.51 -34.14
C LYS A 68 -33.31 -12.94 -33.27
N THR A 69 -33.02 -14.24 -33.15
CA THR A 69 -31.89 -14.73 -32.36
C THR A 69 -30.57 -14.27 -32.96
N SER A 70 -30.42 -14.34 -34.28
CA SER A 70 -29.24 -13.82 -35.00
C SER A 70 -29.03 -12.31 -34.77
N LEU A 71 -30.10 -11.52 -34.84
CA LEU A 71 -30.05 -10.09 -34.56
C LEU A 71 -29.72 -9.79 -33.09
N LEU A 72 -30.24 -10.57 -32.14
CA LEU A 72 -29.91 -10.45 -30.72
C LEU A 72 -28.45 -10.81 -30.45
N THR A 73 -27.92 -11.88 -31.05
CA THR A 73 -26.51 -12.25 -30.96
C THR A 73 -25.61 -11.16 -31.53
N LYS A 74 -26.01 -10.56 -32.66
CA LYS A 74 -25.28 -9.43 -33.26
C LYS A 74 -25.34 -8.18 -32.37
N SER A 75 -26.52 -7.86 -31.82
CA SER A 75 -26.72 -6.75 -30.88
C SER A 75 -25.86 -6.91 -29.63
N TYR A 76 -25.87 -8.09 -29.02
CA TYR A 76 -25.04 -8.41 -27.86
C TYR A 76 -23.54 -8.33 -28.20
N GLY A 77 -23.14 -8.82 -29.37
CA GLY A 77 -21.78 -8.68 -29.88
C GLY A 77 -21.34 -7.23 -30.05
N LEU A 78 -22.23 -6.35 -30.55
CA LEU A 78 -21.96 -4.91 -30.66
C LEU A 78 -21.91 -4.23 -29.30
N GLN A 79 -22.81 -4.57 -28.38
CA GLN A 79 -22.81 -4.07 -27.00
C GLN A 79 -21.52 -4.45 -26.26
N ASN A 80 -21.04 -5.69 -26.43
CA ASN A 80 -19.76 -6.14 -25.87
C ASN A 80 -18.58 -5.36 -26.47
N LYS A 81 -18.56 -5.15 -27.79
CA LYS A 81 -17.54 -4.33 -28.46
C LYS A 81 -17.57 -2.87 -28.00
N LEU A 82 -18.75 -2.29 -27.79
CA LEU A 82 -18.93 -0.97 -27.20
C LEU A 82 -18.40 -0.93 -25.76
N SER A 83 -18.73 -1.93 -24.94
CA SER A 83 -18.25 -2.02 -23.56
C SER A 83 -16.72 -2.17 -23.47
N GLU A 84 -16.11 -2.94 -24.37
CA GLU A 84 -14.66 -3.05 -24.56
C GLU A 84 -14.05 -1.70 -24.93
N ASN A 85 -14.63 -0.97 -25.88
CA ASN A 85 -14.17 0.36 -26.26
C ASN A 85 -14.26 1.35 -25.09
N PHE A 86 -15.36 1.36 -24.34
CA PHE A 86 -15.50 2.21 -23.16
C PHE A 86 -14.53 1.81 -22.04
N LYS A 87 -14.26 0.52 -21.83
CA LYS A 87 -13.25 0.04 -20.86
C LYS A 87 -11.83 0.42 -21.27
N ARG A 88 -11.46 0.22 -22.54
CA ARG A 88 -10.16 0.63 -23.12
C ARG A 88 -9.95 2.14 -23.01
N LYS A 89 -11.00 2.92 -23.25
CA LYS A 89 -10.98 4.38 -23.14
C LYS A 89 -10.92 4.88 -21.68
N ARG A 90 -11.37 4.07 -20.70
CA ARG A 90 -11.26 4.38 -19.25
C ARG A 90 -9.89 3.99 -18.65
N GLY A 91 -9.17 3.06 -19.28
CA GLY A 91 -7.78 2.71 -18.91
C GLY A 91 -6.73 3.72 -19.38
N SER A 92 -7.08 4.52 -20.40
CA SER A 92 -6.38 5.77 -20.72
C SER A 92 -6.92 6.85 -19.78
N GLY A 93 -6.13 7.29 -18.80
CA GLY A 93 -6.53 8.23 -17.74
C GLY A 93 -6.87 9.67 -18.18
N GLY A 94 -7.56 9.85 -19.30
CA GLY A 94 -8.12 11.12 -19.75
C GLY A 94 -9.53 11.32 -19.21
N LEU A 95 -9.73 12.41 -18.46
CA LEU A 95 -11.03 12.92 -18.06
C LEU A 95 -11.87 13.16 -19.32
N ILE A 96 -13.01 12.48 -19.46
CA ILE A 96 -13.87 12.60 -20.64
C ILE A 96 -14.58 13.97 -20.58
N GLN A 97 -14.17 14.90 -21.45
CA GLN A 97 -15.07 15.94 -21.93
C GLN A 97 -16.18 15.22 -22.72
N ILE A 98 -17.40 15.26 -22.19
CA ILE A 98 -18.58 14.81 -22.93
C ILE A 98 -18.81 15.87 -24.01
N GLU A 99 -18.32 15.63 -25.22
CA GLU A 99 -18.67 16.44 -26.40
C GLU A 99 -20.20 16.51 -26.52
N SER A 100 -20.72 17.69 -26.89
CA SER A 100 -22.17 17.88 -26.99
C SER A 100 -22.76 16.86 -27.97
N VAL A 101 -23.99 16.41 -27.71
CA VAL A 101 -24.73 15.53 -28.61
C VAL A 101 -24.79 16.12 -30.04
N GLU A 102 -24.83 17.45 -30.15
CA GLU A 102 -24.80 18.17 -31.43
C GLU A 102 -23.44 18.07 -32.13
N GLU A 103 -22.33 18.07 -31.40
CA GLU A 103 -20.98 17.93 -31.98
C GLU A 103 -20.77 16.51 -32.52
N ILE A 104 -21.27 15.50 -31.81
CA ILE A 104 -21.27 14.10 -32.25
C ILE A 104 -22.15 13.93 -33.51
N GLU A 105 -23.31 14.59 -33.57
CA GLU A 105 -24.18 14.54 -34.74
C GLU A 105 -23.54 15.21 -35.96
N VAL A 106 -22.87 16.35 -35.77
CA VAL A 106 -22.12 17.04 -36.84
C VAL A 106 -20.94 16.20 -37.33
N GLN A 107 -20.17 15.59 -36.42
CA GLN A 107 -19.08 14.68 -36.78
C GLN A 107 -19.59 13.45 -37.54
N TYR A 108 -20.74 12.89 -37.11
CA TYR A 108 -21.38 11.77 -37.79
C TYR A 108 -21.84 12.15 -39.20
N LYS A 109 -22.53 13.29 -39.37
CA LYS A 109 -22.97 13.79 -40.69
C LYS A 109 -21.79 14.03 -41.62
N THR A 110 -20.72 14.66 -41.12
CA THR A 110 -19.50 14.90 -41.88
C THR A 110 -18.84 13.58 -42.30
N SER A 111 -18.82 12.60 -41.40
CA SER A 111 -18.31 11.26 -41.70
C SER A 111 -19.15 10.53 -42.74
N MET A 112 -20.48 10.62 -42.66
CA MET A 112 -21.39 10.05 -43.65
C MET A 112 -21.22 10.70 -45.03
N GLN A 113 -21.12 12.03 -45.10
CA GLN A 113 -20.83 12.74 -46.35
C GLN A 113 -19.51 12.29 -46.98
N LYS A 114 -18.48 12.08 -46.16
CA LYS A 114 -17.19 11.57 -46.63
C LYS A 114 -17.30 10.12 -47.15
N VAL A 115 -18.10 9.29 -46.49
CA VAL A 115 -18.39 7.92 -46.96
C VAL A 115 -19.13 7.95 -48.30
N ASP A 116 -20.12 8.82 -48.46
CA ASP A 116 -20.86 8.96 -49.72
C ASP A 116 -19.96 9.46 -50.85
N GLU A 117 -19.11 10.45 -50.59
CA GLU A 117 -18.13 10.96 -51.55
C GLU A 117 -17.15 9.85 -51.98
N LEU A 118 -16.61 9.09 -51.03
CA LEU A 118 -15.74 7.96 -51.32
C LEU A 118 -16.45 6.86 -52.10
N THR A 119 -17.73 6.61 -51.79
CA THR A 119 -18.55 5.62 -52.49
C THR A 119 -18.79 6.04 -53.95
N MET A 120 -19.08 7.33 -54.19
CA MET A 120 -19.22 7.88 -55.54
C MET A 120 -17.91 7.80 -56.32
N LYS A 121 -16.78 8.15 -55.70
CA LYS A 121 -15.45 8.03 -56.31
C LYS A 121 -15.13 6.58 -56.67
N LEU A 122 -15.40 5.64 -55.77
CA LEU A 122 -15.20 4.20 -56.01
C LEU A 122 -16.05 3.71 -57.20
N LYS A 123 -17.32 4.13 -57.25
CA LYS A 123 -18.23 3.79 -58.36
C LYS A 123 -17.72 4.35 -59.68
N LYS A 124 -17.22 5.58 -59.69
CA LYS A 124 -16.64 6.21 -60.88
C LYS A 124 -15.40 5.46 -61.36
N VAL A 125 -14.43 5.23 -60.49
CA VAL A 125 -13.22 4.45 -60.82
C VAL A 125 -13.57 3.05 -61.31
N GLY A 126 -14.57 2.40 -60.70
CA GLY A 126 -15.06 1.10 -61.15
C GLY A 126 -15.74 1.15 -62.54
N SER A 127 -16.39 2.25 -62.89
CA SER A 127 -16.94 2.47 -64.24
C SER A 127 -15.83 2.70 -65.26
N ASP A 128 -14.88 3.57 -64.95
CA ASP A 128 -13.75 3.91 -65.82
C ASP A 128 -12.89 2.67 -66.10
N CYS A 129 -12.62 1.86 -65.07
CA CYS A 129 -11.87 0.61 -65.22
C CYS A 129 -12.59 -0.42 -66.11
N LYS A 130 -13.93 -0.48 -66.07
CA LYS A 130 -14.71 -1.35 -66.96
C LYS A 130 -14.64 -0.90 -68.41
N THR A 131 -14.79 0.40 -68.65
CA THR A 131 -14.70 0.95 -70.01
C THR A 131 -13.31 0.75 -70.60
N ASP A 132 -12.26 0.96 -69.79
CA ASP A 132 -10.88 0.71 -70.22
C ASP A 132 -10.66 -0.77 -70.54
N LEU A 133 -11.19 -1.67 -69.70
CA LEU A 133 -11.09 -3.11 -69.92
C LEU A 133 -11.76 -3.53 -71.23
N GLU A 134 -12.98 -3.05 -71.51
CA GLU A 134 -13.70 -3.31 -72.76
C GLU A 134 -12.88 -2.82 -73.97
N MET A 135 -12.36 -1.59 -73.91
CA MET A 135 -11.50 -1.06 -74.97
C MET A 135 -10.23 -1.89 -75.21
N PHE A 136 -9.59 -2.38 -74.13
CA PHE A 136 -8.41 -3.24 -74.27
C PHE A 136 -8.75 -4.61 -74.86
N LEU A 137 -9.90 -5.20 -74.48
CA LEU A 137 -10.35 -6.48 -75.02
C LEU A 137 -10.64 -6.38 -76.52
N ASP A 138 -11.36 -5.33 -76.96
CA ASP A 138 -11.66 -5.11 -78.37
C ASP A 138 -10.37 -4.95 -79.19
N ARG A 139 -9.41 -4.18 -78.67
CA ARG A 139 -8.10 -4.00 -79.31
C ARG A 139 -7.28 -5.29 -79.38
N CYS A 140 -7.38 -6.15 -78.36
CA CYS A 140 -6.75 -7.47 -78.37
C CYS A 140 -7.38 -8.38 -79.43
N GLU A 141 -8.70 -8.35 -79.57
CA GLU A 141 -9.42 -9.13 -80.56
C GLU A 141 -9.11 -8.69 -81.99
N GLU A 142 -9.11 -7.38 -82.26
CA GLU A 142 -8.73 -6.83 -83.56
C GLU A 142 -7.33 -7.28 -83.99
N LYS A 143 -6.34 -7.18 -83.07
CA LYS A 143 -4.98 -7.65 -83.32
C LYS A 143 -4.93 -9.16 -83.57
N ARG A 144 -5.70 -9.94 -82.81
CA ARG A 144 -5.76 -11.40 -82.96
C ARG A 144 -6.28 -11.79 -84.34
N VAL A 145 -7.36 -11.15 -84.80
CA VAL A 145 -7.94 -11.39 -86.13
C VAL A 145 -6.94 -11.00 -87.23
N SER A 146 -6.30 -9.84 -87.10
CA SER A 146 -5.29 -9.36 -88.06
C SER A 146 -4.11 -10.33 -88.16
N VAL A 147 -3.52 -10.73 -87.02
CA VAL A 147 -2.38 -11.67 -86.97
C VAL A 147 -2.75 -13.06 -87.50
N ASN A 148 -3.93 -13.58 -87.14
CA ASN A 148 -4.39 -14.87 -87.67
C ASN A 148 -4.56 -14.82 -89.19
N GLY A 149 -5.17 -13.75 -89.70
CA GLY A 149 -5.29 -13.56 -91.15
C GLY A 149 -3.94 -13.48 -91.85
N ASP A 150 -2.95 -12.81 -91.26
CA ASP A 150 -1.58 -12.75 -91.80
C ASP A 150 -0.90 -14.12 -91.78
N TYR A 151 -1.09 -14.88 -90.69
CA TYR A 151 -0.56 -16.22 -90.51
C TYR A 151 -1.14 -17.21 -91.54
N GLU A 152 -2.45 -17.19 -91.76
CA GLU A 152 -3.12 -18.02 -92.79
C GLU A 152 -2.57 -17.72 -94.18
N ARG A 153 -2.35 -16.45 -94.54
CA ARG A 153 -1.75 -16.09 -95.83
C ARG A 153 -0.33 -16.63 -96.00
N VAL A 154 0.45 -16.67 -94.92
CA VAL A 154 1.80 -17.26 -94.93
C VAL A 154 1.71 -18.79 -95.10
N LEU A 155 0.81 -19.46 -94.38
CA LEU A 155 0.60 -20.90 -94.50
C LEU A 155 0.16 -21.30 -95.92
N ASP A 156 -0.78 -20.57 -96.52
CA ASP A 156 -1.22 -20.81 -97.90
C ASP A 156 -0.08 -20.67 -98.91
N LYS A 157 0.76 -19.64 -98.74
CA LYS A 157 1.93 -19.44 -99.58
C LYS A 157 2.94 -20.57 -99.40
N LYS A 158 3.18 -21.00 -98.16
CA LYS A 158 4.06 -22.13 -97.83
C LYS A 158 3.56 -23.41 -98.48
N ARG A 159 2.27 -23.73 -98.33
CA ARG A 159 1.63 -24.91 -98.94
C ARG A 159 1.77 -24.93 -100.47
N LYS A 160 1.50 -23.81 -101.14
CA LYS A 160 1.66 -23.67 -102.61
C LYS A 160 3.08 -23.93 -103.08
N ILE A 161 4.07 -23.38 -102.37
CA ILE A 161 5.50 -23.60 -102.67
C ILE A 161 5.85 -25.07 -102.46
N SER A 162 5.48 -25.66 -101.32
CA SER A 162 5.76 -27.06 -100.98
C SER A 162 5.19 -28.06 -101.99
N GLN A 163 3.98 -27.82 -102.52
CA GLN A 163 3.38 -28.65 -103.57
C GLN A 163 4.11 -28.57 -104.92
N SER A 164 4.86 -27.50 -105.15
CA SER A 164 5.66 -27.30 -106.38
C SER A 164 7.09 -27.84 -106.24
N CYS A 165 7.47 -28.35 -105.06
CA CYS A 165 8.81 -28.86 -104.78
C CYS A 165 8.99 -30.33 -105.17
N ILE A 166 10.24 -30.72 -105.42
CA ILE A 166 10.66 -32.09 -105.76
C ILE A 166 11.54 -32.61 -104.63
N VAL A 167 11.34 -33.87 -104.22
CA VAL A 167 12.15 -34.51 -103.18
C VAL A 167 13.57 -34.78 -103.72
N PRO A 168 14.64 -34.21 -103.12
CA PRO A 168 16.00 -34.29 -103.66
C PRO A 168 16.53 -35.72 -103.83
N ARG A 169 16.08 -36.66 -102.98
CA ARG A 169 16.56 -38.05 -102.93
C ARG A 169 15.81 -38.99 -103.88
N SER A 170 14.56 -38.70 -104.23
CA SER A 170 13.74 -39.58 -105.09
C SER A 170 13.43 -38.98 -106.47
N GLY A 171 13.66 -37.66 -106.65
CA GLY A 171 13.31 -36.93 -107.87
C GLY A 171 11.81 -36.82 -108.13
N ARG A 172 10.96 -37.29 -107.20
CA ARG A 172 9.49 -37.25 -107.33
C ARG A 172 8.93 -35.96 -106.71
N PRO A 173 7.83 -35.41 -107.25
CA PRO A 173 7.14 -34.29 -106.64
C PRO A 173 6.67 -34.68 -105.22
N VAL A 174 6.71 -33.72 -104.29
CA VAL A 174 6.22 -33.93 -102.92
C VAL A 174 4.72 -34.22 -102.98
N THR A 175 4.26 -35.27 -102.30
CA THR A 175 2.83 -35.61 -102.33
C THR A 175 2.04 -34.66 -101.41
N SER A 176 0.78 -34.41 -101.74
CA SER A 176 -0.09 -33.58 -100.89
C SER A 176 -0.25 -34.14 -99.47
N LYS A 177 -0.07 -35.46 -99.30
CA LYS A 177 -0.13 -36.11 -97.98
C LYS A 177 1.12 -35.81 -97.15
N ASP A 178 2.31 -35.86 -97.77
CA ASP A 178 3.57 -35.56 -97.07
C ASP A 178 3.61 -34.09 -96.60
N VAL A 179 3.06 -33.15 -97.40
CA VAL A 179 2.92 -31.74 -96.99
C VAL A 179 1.98 -31.61 -95.79
N ALA A 180 0.84 -32.28 -95.81
CA ALA A 180 -0.13 -32.22 -94.71
C ALA A 180 0.44 -32.83 -93.41
N ASP A 181 1.17 -33.94 -93.50
CA ASP A 181 1.80 -34.58 -92.34
C ASP A 181 2.89 -33.69 -91.72
N LEU A 182 3.64 -32.94 -92.53
CA LEU A 182 4.63 -31.96 -92.04
C LEU A 182 3.96 -30.71 -91.43
N GLU A 183 2.92 -30.18 -92.05
CA GLU A 183 2.13 -29.07 -91.51
C GLU A 183 1.49 -29.44 -90.15
N GLU A 184 1.00 -30.68 -90.01
CA GLU A 184 0.47 -31.20 -88.75
C GLU A 184 1.55 -31.30 -87.66
N GLN A 185 2.75 -31.77 -88.00
CA GLN A 185 3.88 -31.84 -87.05
C GLN A 185 4.35 -30.46 -86.61
N GLU A 186 4.43 -29.51 -87.54
CA GLU A 186 4.77 -28.12 -87.24
C GLU A 186 3.70 -27.48 -86.35
N ARG A 187 2.41 -27.68 -86.65
CA ARG A 187 1.32 -27.15 -85.82
C ARG A 187 1.40 -27.66 -84.38
N LYS A 188 1.67 -28.96 -84.18
CA LYS A 188 1.87 -29.53 -82.84
C LYS A 188 3.06 -28.90 -82.12
N LYS A 189 4.15 -28.63 -82.84
CA LYS A 189 5.34 -27.97 -82.27
C LYS A 189 5.08 -26.50 -81.94
N ASP A 190 4.33 -25.79 -82.77
CA ASP A 190 3.91 -24.42 -82.52
C ASP A 190 2.99 -24.35 -81.29
N GLU A 191 2.05 -25.29 -81.12
CA GLU A 191 1.20 -25.40 -79.92
C GLU A 191 2.03 -25.69 -78.64
N GLU A 192 3.04 -26.55 -78.72
CA GLU A 192 3.99 -26.79 -77.62
C GLU A 192 4.77 -25.52 -77.26
N LEU A 193 5.26 -24.79 -78.28
CA LEU A 193 6.01 -23.55 -78.10
C LEU A 193 5.14 -22.44 -77.51
N GLU A 194 3.90 -22.29 -77.96
CA GLU A 194 2.95 -21.31 -77.45
C GLU A 194 2.64 -21.58 -75.97
N ARG A 195 2.38 -22.84 -75.60
CA ARG A 195 2.21 -23.23 -74.19
C ARG A 195 3.43 -22.87 -73.35
N ALA A 196 4.64 -23.22 -73.81
CA ALA A 196 5.87 -22.91 -73.09
C ALA A 196 6.09 -21.40 -72.93
N ARG A 197 5.75 -20.60 -73.94
CA ARG A 197 5.82 -19.13 -73.89
C ARG A 197 4.83 -18.56 -72.87
N LEU A 198 3.58 -19.03 -72.88
CA LEU A 198 2.56 -18.61 -71.91
C LEU A 198 2.99 -18.94 -70.49
N ASP A 199 3.55 -20.13 -70.27
CA ASP A 199 4.03 -20.52 -68.94
C ASP A 199 5.25 -19.70 -68.52
N ASN A 200 6.18 -19.38 -69.43
CA ASN A 200 7.27 -18.45 -69.14
C ASN A 200 6.76 -17.07 -68.69
N ILE A 201 5.76 -16.52 -69.39
CA ILE A 201 5.14 -15.24 -69.02
C ILE A 201 4.50 -15.33 -67.64
N LYS A 202 3.72 -16.38 -67.35
CA LYS A 202 3.11 -16.60 -66.03
C LYS A 202 4.17 -16.70 -64.93
N HIS A 203 5.25 -17.44 -65.17
CA HIS A 203 6.33 -17.61 -64.20
C HIS A 203 7.06 -16.29 -63.94
N LYS A 204 7.32 -15.49 -64.97
CA LYS A 204 7.90 -14.14 -64.81
C LYS A 204 7.00 -13.23 -63.99
N ALA A 205 5.70 -13.17 -64.28
CA ALA A 205 4.76 -12.37 -63.50
C ALA A 205 4.66 -12.84 -62.04
N LYS A 206 4.74 -14.15 -61.80
CA LYS A 206 4.78 -14.71 -60.44
C LYS A 206 6.08 -14.36 -59.71
N LEU A 207 7.22 -14.38 -60.40
CA LEU A 207 8.51 -14.00 -59.86
C LEU A 207 8.49 -12.53 -59.44
N GLU A 208 8.13 -11.63 -60.36
CA GLU A 208 8.02 -10.19 -60.11
C GLU A 208 7.09 -9.89 -58.91
N LYS A 209 5.92 -10.55 -58.86
CA LYS A 209 5.02 -10.42 -57.70
C LYS A 209 5.66 -10.89 -56.39
N SER A 210 6.42 -11.98 -56.44
CA SER A 210 7.08 -12.53 -55.25
C SER A 210 8.26 -11.68 -54.80
N GLU A 211 9.00 -11.08 -55.72
CA GLU A 211 10.09 -10.15 -55.45
C GLU A 211 9.55 -8.88 -54.79
N LEU A 212 8.47 -8.31 -55.33
CA LEU A 212 7.84 -7.12 -54.78
C LEU A 212 7.30 -7.36 -53.34
N LEU A 213 6.71 -8.54 -53.11
CA LEU A 213 6.29 -8.98 -51.77
C LEU A 213 7.47 -9.19 -50.81
N LEU A 214 8.63 -9.61 -51.32
CA LEU A 214 9.82 -9.79 -50.52
C LEU A 214 10.40 -8.43 -50.14
N GLU A 215 10.54 -7.50 -51.09
CA GLU A 215 11.02 -6.14 -50.87
C GLU A 215 10.16 -5.39 -49.85
N GLU A 216 8.83 -5.50 -49.93
CA GLU A 216 7.91 -4.89 -48.97
C GLU A 216 8.13 -5.44 -47.56
N LYS A 217 8.36 -6.76 -47.42
CA LYS A 217 8.63 -7.37 -46.13
C LYS A 217 10.02 -7.04 -45.60
N GLU A 218 11.03 -7.00 -46.45
CA GLU A 218 12.40 -6.66 -46.05
C GLU A 218 12.48 -5.21 -45.54
N GLN A 219 11.86 -4.24 -46.22
CA GLN A 219 11.83 -2.85 -45.74
C GLN A 219 11.17 -2.69 -44.36
N VAL A 220 10.07 -3.41 -44.10
CA VAL A 220 9.37 -3.36 -42.82
C VAL A 220 10.17 -4.03 -41.71
N ILE A 221 10.83 -5.15 -42.01
CA ILE A 221 11.62 -5.93 -41.05
C ILE A 221 12.92 -5.21 -40.67
N GLU A 222 13.61 -4.60 -41.64
CA GLU A 222 14.92 -3.97 -41.43
C GLU A 222 14.80 -2.67 -40.61
N GLY A 223 13.76 -1.87 -40.85
CA GLY A 223 13.53 -0.63 -40.10
C GLY A 223 13.00 -0.87 -38.68
N LEU A 224 12.03 -1.78 -38.51
CA LEU A 224 11.39 -2.00 -37.21
C LEU A 224 12.32 -2.74 -36.24
N ASN A 225 12.93 -3.85 -36.69
CA ASN A 225 13.75 -4.68 -35.80
C ASN A 225 15.05 -4.00 -35.39
N LEU A 226 15.62 -3.15 -36.26
CA LEU A 226 16.86 -2.43 -35.94
C LEU A 226 16.61 -1.33 -34.91
N ILE A 227 15.56 -0.53 -35.09
CA ILE A 227 15.18 0.53 -34.14
C ILE A 227 14.82 -0.08 -32.78
N ASP A 228 14.02 -1.16 -32.76
CA ASP A 228 13.65 -1.82 -31.51
C ASP A 228 14.88 -2.42 -30.81
N PHE A 229 15.82 -2.98 -31.57
CA PHE A 229 17.07 -3.50 -31.02
C PHE A 229 17.97 -2.40 -30.45
N GLU A 230 18.12 -1.28 -31.15
CA GLU A 230 18.86 -0.12 -30.68
C GLU A 230 18.20 0.53 -29.45
N GLN A 231 16.88 0.61 -29.43
CA GLN A 231 16.13 1.07 -28.26
C GLN A 231 16.39 0.15 -27.06
N LEU A 232 16.33 -1.17 -27.24
CA LEU A 232 16.61 -2.13 -26.18
C LEU A 232 18.06 -1.99 -25.66
N LYS A 233 19.00 -1.69 -26.56
CA LYS A 233 20.40 -1.45 -26.20
C LYS A 233 20.56 -0.19 -25.36
N ILE A 234 19.89 0.91 -25.74
CA ILE A 234 19.89 2.17 -24.96
C ILE A 234 19.26 1.95 -23.58
N GLU A 235 18.12 1.25 -23.53
CA GLU A 235 17.44 0.95 -22.27
C GLU A 235 18.31 0.08 -21.35
N ASN A 236 18.92 -0.97 -21.89
CA ASN A 236 19.80 -1.85 -21.15
C ASN A 236 21.00 -1.09 -20.57
N GLN A 237 21.63 -0.21 -21.37
CA GLN A 237 22.70 0.66 -20.90
C GLN A 237 22.21 1.61 -19.80
N THR A 238 21.05 2.24 -19.97
CA THR A 238 20.44 3.13 -18.97
C THR A 238 20.15 2.39 -17.65
N TYR A 239 19.70 1.14 -17.72
CA TYR A 239 19.48 0.32 -16.52
C TYR A 239 20.79 -0.04 -15.83
N HIS A 240 21.85 -0.35 -16.58
CA HIS A 240 23.17 -0.57 -16.01
C HIS A 240 23.69 0.67 -15.27
N GLU A 241 23.61 1.85 -15.89
CA GLU A 241 23.98 3.11 -15.25
C GLU A 241 23.20 3.36 -13.96
N LYS A 242 21.89 3.08 -13.94
CA LYS A 242 21.06 3.18 -12.72
C LYS A 242 21.48 2.17 -11.65
N ILE A 243 21.80 0.94 -12.03
CA ILE A 243 22.27 -0.09 -11.09
C ILE A 243 23.58 0.38 -10.44
N ASP A 244 24.51 0.90 -11.24
CA ASP A 244 25.80 1.39 -10.74
C ASP A 244 25.63 2.59 -9.81
N GLU A 245 24.78 3.55 -10.15
CA GLU A 245 24.45 4.70 -9.29
C GLU A 245 23.87 4.25 -7.94
N ARG A 246 22.94 3.26 -7.96
CA ARG A 246 22.37 2.69 -6.73
C ARG A 246 23.40 1.89 -5.92
N ASN A 247 24.29 1.16 -6.58
CA ASN A 247 25.37 0.45 -5.92
C ASN A 247 26.34 1.41 -5.23
N GLU A 248 26.69 2.53 -5.86
CA GLU A 248 27.50 3.57 -5.22
C GLU A 248 26.80 4.18 -4.00
N ASP A 249 25.50 4.46 -4.09
CA ASP A 249 24.72 4.99 -2.97
C ASP A 249 24.62 3.99 -1.81
N LEU A 250 24.43 2.71 -2.12
CA LEU A 250 24.50 1.63 -1.13
C LEU A 250 25.87 1.59 -0.46
N GLN A 251 26.96 1.66 -1.22
CA GLN A 251 28.32 1.70 -0.65
C GLN A 251 28.54 2.93 0.24
N LYS A 252 28.03 4.11 -0.14
CA LYS A 252 28.08 5.32 0.71
C LYS A 252 27.31 5.09 2.01
N LEU A 253 26.15 4.44 1.96
CA LEU A 253 25.36 4.13 3.15
C LEU A 253 26.04 3.11 4.06
N HIS A 254 26.64 2.04 3.50
CA HIS A 254 27.45 1.08 4.26
C HIS A 254 28.58 1.78 5.01
N LYS A 255 29.35 2.65 4.34
CA LYS A 255 30.40 3.46 4.97
C LYS A 255 29.87 4.37 6.09
N LYS A 256 28.66 4.95 5.94
CA LYS A 256 28.02 5.74 7.01
C LYS A 256 27.64 4.86 8.19
N ILE A 257 27.10 3.67 7.95
CA ILE A 257 26.75 2.70 9.00
C ILE A 257 28.01 2.29 9.77
N GLU A 258 29.08 1.91 9.07
CA GLU A 258 30.36 1.54 9.70
C GLU A 258 30.92 2.64 10.61
N ARG A 259 30.96 3.89 10.12
CA ARG A 259 31.38 5.05 10.94
C ARG A 259 30.48 5.25 12.15
N THR A 260 29.17 5.09 11.98
CA THR A 260 28.20 5.24 13.07
C THR A 260 28.41 4.16 14.12
N VAL A 261 28.62 2.91 13.71
CA VAL A 261 28.94 1.79 14.61
C VAL A 261 30.23 2.08 15.37
N GLN A 262 31.30 2.55 14.70
CA GLN A 262 32.54 2.93 15.36
C GLN A 262 32.32 4.03 16.42
N ILE A 263 31.58 5.08 16.08
CA ILE A 263 31.26 6.16 17.03
C ILE A 263 30.45 5.61 18.21
N LEU A 264 29.43 4.79 17.97
CA LEU A 264 28.63 4.16 19.02
C LEU A 264 29.49 3.29 19.95
N THR A 265 30.43 2.53 19.40
CA THR A 265 31.38 1.74 20.19
C THR A 265 32.24 2.62 21.07
N HIS A 266 32.85 3.68 20.53
CA HIS A 266 33.64 4.63 21.33
C HIS A 266 32.81 5.35 22.40
N MET A 267 31.56 5.70 22.10
CA MET A 267 30.66 6.31 23.08
C MET A 267 30.29 5.32 24.19
N LYS A 268 30.06 4.05 23.85
CA LYS A 268 29.79 2.98 24.82
C LYS A 268 30.99 2.78 25.76
N GLU A 269 32.19 2.69 25.22
CA GLU A 269 33.42 2.54 26.00
C GLU A 269 33.64 3.73 26.95
N LYS A 270 33.48 4.97 26.46
CA LYS A 270 33.59 6.17 27.29
C LYS A 270 32.52 6.21 28.38
N LEU A 271 31.29 5.83 28.07
CA LEU A 271 30.21 5.77 29.05
C LEU A 271 30.50 4.74 30.13
N GLU A 272 30.97 3.56 29.76
CA GLU A 272 31.36 2.51 30.70
C GLU A 272 32.50 2.96 31.61
N PHE A 273 33.53 3.60 31.06
CA PHE A 273 34.62 4.19 31.84
C PHE A 273 34.12 5.22 32.86
N VAL A 274 33.29 6.18 32.42
CA VAL A 274 32.73 7.21 33.31
C VAL A 274 31.80 6.61 34.35
N SER A 275 31.03 5.57 34.00
CA SER A 275 30.16 4.85 34.94
C SER A 275 30.96 4.19 36.06
N ILE A 276 32.07 3.53 35.71
CA ILE A 276 32.98 2.90 36.69
C ILE A 276 33.60 3.98 37.59
N GLU A 277 34.09 5.09 37.02
CA GLU A 277 34.64 6.21 37.80
C GLU A 277 33.60 6.81 38.75
N ASN A 278 32.37 7.02 38.28
CA ASN A 278 31.27 7.52 39.09
C ASN A 278 30.95 6.57 40.24
N GLN A 279 30.92 5.26 40.00
CA GLN A 279 30.73 4.26 41.05
C GLN A 279 31.86 4.31 42.09
N ALA A 280 33.11 4.45 41.66
CA ALA A 280 34.24 4.60 42.58
C ALA A 280 34.12 5.89 43.42
N LYS A 281 33.68 7.00 42.82
CA LYS A 281 33.45 8.27 43.53
C LYS A 281 32.28 8.19 44.52
N LYS A 282 31.19 7.48 44.18
CA LYS A 282 30.10 7.19 45.11
C LYS A 282 30.60 6.42 46.33
N LEU A 283 31.41 5.37 46.12
CA LEU A 283 32.00 4.64 47.24
C LEU A 283 32.92 5.50 48.11
N GLN A 284 33.67 6.45 47.52
CA GLN A 284 34.47 7.41 48.28
C GLN A 284 33.60 8.37 49.10
N LEU A 285 32.49 8.84 48.51
CA LEU A 285 31.52 9.70 49.20
C LEU A 285 30.86 8.96 50.37
N ASP A 286 30.39 7.73 50.15
CA ASP A 286 29.75 6.92 51.21
C ASP A 286 30.71 6.68 52.39
N LYS A 287 32.00 6.44 52.12
CA LYS A 287 33.02 6.33 53.17
C LYS A 287 33.20 7.62 53.95
N ALA A 288 33.31 8.75 53.25
CA ALA A 288 33.44 10.06 53.89
C ALA A 288 32.19 10.44 54.71
N GLU A 289 30.99 10.09 54.23
CA GLU A 289 29.73 10.28 54.96
C GLU A 289 29.67 9.40 56.22
N ALA A 290 30.10 8.15 56.13
CA ALA A 290 30.19 7.27 57.29
C ALA A 290 31.21 7.78 58.33
N GLU A 291 32.38 8.23 57.89
CA GLU A 291 33.39 8.85 58.78
C GLU A 291 32.84 10.11 59.45
N LEU A 292 32.18 10.99 58.68
CA LEU A 292 31.54 12.19 59.20
C LEU A 292 30.45 11.85 60.22
N GLN A 293 29.66 10.81 59.96
CA GLN A 293 28.63 10.35 60.90
C GLN A 293 29.24 9.82 62.20
N CYS A 294 30.29 9.00 62.13
CA CYS A 294 31.03 8.54 63.29
C CYS A 294 31.59 9.72 64.12
N GLN A 295 32.18 10.72 63.45
CA GLN A 295 32.68 11.93 64.13
C GLN A 295 31.56 12.75 64.77
N ARG A 296 30.39 12.86 64.12
CA ARG A 296 29.20 13.52 64.69
C ARG A 296 28.72 12.80 65.95
N ASP A 297 28.66 11.47 65.92
CA ASP A 297 28.25 10.65 67.06
C ASP A 297 29.26 10.74 68.21
N GLU A 298 30.56 10.73 67.92
CA GLU A 298 31.61 10.95 68.91
C GLU A 298 31.52 12.34 69.53
N LEU A 299 31.34 13.39 68.72
CA LEU A 299 31.17 14.75 69.22
C LEU A 299 29.94 14.86 70.12
N ASN A 300 28.82 14.21 69.76
CA ASN A 300 27.63 14.17 70.59
C ASN A 300 27.89 13.46 71.92
N ARG A 301 28.60 12.32 71.91
CA ARG A 301 29.02 11.61 73.13
C ARG A 301 29.89 12.49 74.03
N LEU A 302 30.90 13.16 73.47
CA LEU A 302 31.78 14.07 74.21
C LEU A 302 31.01 15.28 74.78
N LYS A 303 30.07 15.86 74.02
CA LYS A 303 29.18 16.92 74.51
C LYS A 303 28.34 16.44 75.70
N GLN A 304 27.77 15.24 75.63
CA GLN A 304 27.00 14.65 76.74
C GLN A 304 27.90 14.39 77.96
N GLN A 305 29.11 13.87 77.78
CA GLN A 305 30.06 13.66 78.88
C GLN A 305 30.44 14.98 79.55
N ARG A 306 30.79 16.01 78.75
CA ARG A 306 31.05 17.36 79.25
C ARG A 306 29.86 17.89 80.06
N GLU A 307 28.64 17.71 79.56
CA GLU A 307 27.44 18.17 80.25
C GLU A 307 27.18 17.40 81.56
N ARG A 308 27.43 16.09 81.59
CA ARG A 308 27.37 15.27 82.82
C ARG A 308 28.38 15.74 83.86
N THR A 309 29.62 15.99 83.45
CA THR A 309 30.67 16.51 84.34
C THR A 309 30.32 17.91 84.83
N ARG A 310 29.85 18.80 83.95
CA ARG A 310 29.38 20.13 84.31
C ARG A 310 28.24 20.09 85.33
N ASN A 311 27.24 19.24 85.09
CA ASN A 311 26.10 19.07 85.99
C ASN A 311 26.51 18.43 87.33
N SER A 312 27.45 17.49 87.33
CA SER A 312 27.98 16.89 88.57
C SER A 312 28.80 17.89 89.36
N GLY A 313 29.64 18.70 88.71
CA GLY A 313 30.37 19.80 89.32
C GLY A 313 29.42 20.85 89.90
N ALA A 314 28.37 21.24 89.17
CA ALA A 314 27.35 22.15 89.67
C ALA A 314 26.58 21.58 90.88
N LYS A 315 26.24 20.29 90.87
CA LYS A 315 25.62 19.60 92.03
C LYS A 315 26.56 19.53 93.22
N LEU A 316 27.84 19.22 93.02
CA LEU A 316 28.83 19.16 94.09
C LEU A 316 29.04 20.54 94.70
N HIS A 317 29.18 21.59 93.88
CA HIS A 317 29.21 22.98 94.35
C HIS A 317 27.95 23.36 95.13
N LYS A 318 26.76 22.90 94.71
CA LYS A 318 25.51 23.14 95.45
C LYS A 318 25.49 22.41 96.81
N ASN A 319 25.96 21.16 96.86
CA ASN A 319 25.96 20.34 98.08
C ASN A 319 27.05 20.79 99.07
N MET A 320 28.18 21.30 98.55
CA MET A 320 29.30 21.79 99.34
C MET A 320 29.19 23.31 99.46
N GLY A 321 28.27 23.79 100.31
CA GLY A 321 27.87 25.20 100.35
C GLY A 321 28.98 26.22 100.63
N LEU A 322 30.01 25.83 101.39
CA LEU A 322 31.18 26.67 101.73
C LEU A 322 32.42 26.36 100.87
N TYR A 323 32.35 25.36 99.98
CA TYR A 323 33.48 24.94 99.17
C TYR A 323 33.77 25.96 98.06
N GLY A 324 35.00 26.48 98.05
CA GLY A 324 35.42 27.58 97.17
C GLY A 324 35.13 29.00 97.73
N LYS A 325 34.56 29.11 98.94
CA LYS A 325 34.37 30.39 99.66
C LYS A 325 35.27 30.44 100.89
N GLU A 326 36.58 30.51 100.64
CA GLU A 326 37.62 30.45 101.68
C GLU A 326 37.41 31.50 102.79
N GLY A 327 37.01 32.73 102.45
CA GLY A 327 36.74 33.77 103.44
C GLY A 327 35.60 33.42 104.39
N LEU A 328 34.51 32.85 103.88
CA LEU A 328 33.37 32.45 104.72
C LEU A 328 33.69 31.21 105.57
N LEU A 329 34.61 30.36 105.10
CA LEU A 329 35.11 29.21 105.85
C LEU A 329 35.98 29.69 107.04
N PHE A 330 36.87 30.65 106.78
CA PHE A 330 37.71 31.28 107.80
C PHE A 330 36.88 32.03 108.85
N ASP A 331 35.86 32.78 108.42
CA ASP A 331 34.91 33.45 109.34
C ASP A 331 34.14 32.44 110.19
N PHE A 332 33.76 31.29 109.60
CA PHE A 332 33.06 30.23 110.33
C PHE A 332 33.97 29.56 111.36
N GLU A 333 35.23 29.34 111.03
CA GLU A 333 36.26 28.84 111.95
C GLU A 333 36.50 29.85 113.10
N GLU A 334 36.66 31.14 112.77
CA GLU A 334 36.78 32.20 113.77
C GLU A 334 35.53 32.30 114.65
N GLN A 335 34.33 32.10 114.10
CA GLN A 335 33.09 32.13 114.86
C GLN A 335 32.92 30.90 115.77
N ILE A 336 33.44 29.73 115.35
CA ILE A 336 33.55 28.55 116.22
C ILE A 336 34.50 28.87 117.38
N ASP A 337 35.69 29.39 117.10
CA ASP A 337 36.68 29.76 118.10
C ASP A 337 36.13 30.78 119.10
N ARG A 338 35.50 31.85 118.61
CA ARG A 338 34.81 32.85 119.46
C ARG A 338 33.69 32.22 120.29
N SER A 339 32.92 31.27 119.74
CA SER A 339 31.87 30.56 120.48
C SER A 339 32.45 29.67 121.59
N GLU A 340 33.58 29.01 121.35
CA GLU A 340 34.29 28.26 122.38
C GLU A 340 34.82 29.18 123.48
N GLU A 341 35.37 30.33 123.09
CA GLU A 341 35.83 31.34 124.03
C GLU A 341 34.67 31.91 124.87
N MET A 342 33.52 32.17 124.25
CA MET A 342 32.29 32.57 124.94
C MET A 342 31.76 31.48 125.88
N LYS A 343 31.87 30.19 125.52
CA LYS A 343 31.55 29.09 126.45
C LYS A 343 32.47 29.08 127.65
N LYS A 344 33.78 29.35 127.46
CA LYS A 344 34.76 29.48 128.55
C LYS A 344 34.45 30.68 129.45
N THR A 345 34.09 31.84 128.89
CA THR A 345 33.72 33.03 129.70
C THR A 345 32.42 32.81 130.48
N VAL A 346 31.43 32.13 129.89
CA VAL A 346 30.19 31.73 130.61
C VAL A 346 30.52 30.78 131.76
N ALA A 347 31.43 29.82 131.56
CA ALA A 347 31.88 28.93 132.63
C ALA A 347 32.59 29.71 133.75
N ALA A 348 33.46 30.67 133.40
CA ALA A 348 34.15 31.53 134.35
C ALA A 348 33.19 32.46 135.12
N LEU A 349 32.19 33.05 134.45
CA LEU A 349 31.15 33.88 135.08
C LEU A 349 30.24 33.06 136.00
N LYS A 350 29.90 31.82 135.62
CA LYS A 350 29.19 30.89 136.52
C LYS A 350 30.02 30.57 137.76
N ALA A 351 31.34 30.37 137.62
CA ALA A 351 32.25 30.18 138.74
C ALA A 351 32.36 31.44 139.63
N ARG A 352 32.45 32.63 139.04
CA ARG A 352 32.47 33.91 139.77
C ARG A 352 31.15 34.20 140.48
N HIS A 353 30.02 33.90 139.86
CA HIS A 353 28.70 34.01 140.50
C HIS A 353 28.57 33.01 141.66
N ALA A 354 29.11 31.79 141.54
CA ALA A 354 29.17 30.84 142.65
C ALA A 354 30.04 31.35 143.80
N ALA A 355 31.18 31.99 143.52
CA ALA A 355 32.04 32.62 144.52
C ALA A 355 31.34 33.81 145.22
N LEU A 356 30.74 34.74 144.48
CA LEU A 356 30.01 35.88 145.06
C LEU A 356 28.75 35.45 145.84
N LYS A 357 28.12 34.33 145.46
CA LYS A 357 27.02 33.73 146.22
C LYS A 357 27.51 33.15 147.55
N LYS A 358 28.74 32.62 147.59
CA LYS A 358 29.41 32.15 148.81
C LYS A 358 29.80 33.34 149.71
N ASP A 359 30.33 34.41 149.15
CA ASP A 359 30.69 35.63 149.91
C ASP A 359 29.45 36.36 150.46
N ASN A 360 28.32 36.38 149.72
CA ASN A 360 27.03 36.87 150.24
C ASN A 360 26.45 35.98 151.34
N ALA A 361 26.71 34.68 151.32
CA ALA A 361 26.33 33.78 152.40
C ALA A 361 27.18 34.01 153.66
N GLU A 362 28.46 34.37 153.50
CA GLU A 362 29.37 34.70 154.61
C GLU A 362 29.11 36.10 155.21
N LEU A 363 28.66 37.09 154.42
CA LEU A 363 28.25 38.41 154.92
C LEU A 363 26.88 38.38 155.64
N ASN A 364 25.92 37.59 155.17
CA ASN A 364 24.63 37.39 155.86
C ASN A 364 24.76 36.61 157.18
N ALA A 365 25.86 35.88 157.40
CA ALA A 365 26.13 35.18 158.65
C ALA A 365 26.75 36.07 159.76
N LYS A 366 27.19 37.30 159.45
CA LYS A 366 27.85 38.23 160.40
C LYS A 366 26.97 39.39 160.91
N ILE A 367 25.72 39.51 160.45
CA ILE A 367 24.79 40.57 160.88
C ILE A 367 23.40 39.96 161.14
N ALA A 368 23.20 39.30 162.29
CA ALA A 368 21.91 39.23 163.00
C ALA A 368 22.01 38.52 164.38
N PRO A 369 21.53 39.15 165.47
CA PRO A 369 21.37 38.55 166.81
C PRO A 369 19.97 37.93 167.02
N LYS A 370 19.83 37.15 168.11
CA LYS A 370 18.57 36.56 168.60
C LYS A 370 17.49 37.62 168.85
N SER A 371 16.36 37.55 168.16
CA SER A 371 15.01 37.65 168.75
C SER A 371 13.91 37.22 167.76
N SER A 372 12.86 36.64 168.32
CA SER A 372 11.49 36.40 167.86
C SER A 372 11.02 37.06 166.54
N THR A 373 10.27 36.34 165.70
CA THR A 373 8.79 36.32 165.68
C THR A 373 8.26 35.60 164.43
N ASN A 374 7.08 35.02 164.59
CA ASN A 374 6.19 34.43 163.59
C ASN A 374 5.88 35.32 162.37
N SER A 375 5.55 34.67 161.24
CA SER A 375 4.45 34.95 160.30
C SER A 375 4.90 34.58 158.87
N THR A 376 4.60 33.38 158.35
CA THR A 376 3.34 33.00 157.68
C THR A 376 3.04 33.78 156.40
N ARG A 377 2.67 33.01 155.35
CA ARG A 377 1.88 33.36 154.14
C ARG A 377 2.69 33.98 152.98
N VAL A 378 2.57 33.59 151.70
CA VAL A 378 1.54 32.84 150.94
C VAL A 378 2.24 32.07 149.80
N LYS A 379 1.87 30.80 149.60
CA LYS A 379 2.05 30.08 148.33
C LYS A 379 0.90 30.44 147.37
N SER A 380 1.24 30.87 146.18
CA SER A 380 0.41 30.97 144.98
C SER A 380 1.38 31.40 143.87
N ALA A 381 1.35 30.95 142.63
CA ALA A 381 0.41 30.18 141.85
C ALA A 381 1.08 30.08 140.45
N ILE A 382 1.16 28.90 139.84
CA ILE A 382 0.23 28.44 138.78
C ILE A 382 0.74 28.76 137.35
N LYS A 383 0.80 27.67 136.55
CA LYS A 383 0.66 27.53 135.08
C LYS A 383 1.79 28.12 134.20
N PHE A 384 2.20 27.50 133.10
CA PHE A 384 1.69 26.38 132.29
C PHE A 384 2.89 25.56 131.76
#